data_AF-A0A836QU76-F1
#
_entry.id   AF-A0A836QU76-F1
#
_cell.length_a   1.000
_cell.length_b   1.000
_cell.length_c   1.000
_cell.angle_alpha   90.00
_cell.angle_beta   90.00
_cell.angle_gamma   90.00
#
_symmetry.space_group_name_H-M   'P 1'
#
loop_
_entity.id
_entity.type
_entity.pdbx_description
1 polymer ?
#
loop_
_entity_poly.entity_id
_entity_poly.type
_entity_poly.pdbx_seq_one_letter_code
_entity_poly.pdbx_strand_id
1 'polypeptide(L)' 'MLYKDSTFLQLLNLGALGFSKWVQTKIKNSPTLVNLEVTKLCNATCDFCDYWQTKHEERL' A
#
# COMPACT_ATOMS: atom_id res chain seq x y z
N MET A 1 -11.43 12.58 -14.34
CA MET A 1 -11.34 14.00 -13.92
C MET A 1 -11.09 14.01 -12.42
N LEU A 2 -9.91 14.47 -11.99
CA LEU A 2 -9.45 14.38 -10.60
C LEU A 2 -9.96 15.57 -9.78
N TYR A 3 -10.63 15.23 -8.68
CA TYR A 3 -11.17 16.11 -7.65
C TYR A 3 -10.04 16.80 -6.89
N LYS A 4 -9.95 18.13 -6.98
CA LYS A 4 -8.78 18.94 -6.58
C LYS A 4 -8.87 19.53 -5.15
N ASP A 5 -10.00 19.35 -4.45
CA ASP A 5 -10.24 19.91 -3.10
C ASP A 5 -10.15 18.89 -1.94
N SER A 6 -10.07 17.58 -2.20
CA SER A 6 -10.06 16.53 -1.15
C SER A 6 -8.72 16.26 -0.51
N THR A 7 -7.63 16.68 -1.15
CA THR A 7 -6.29 16.14 -0.92
C THR A 7 -5.78 16.47 0.48
N PHE A 8 -6.12 17.65 1.01
CA PHE A 8 -5.64 18.11 2.32
C PHE A 8 -6.30 17.38 3.50
N LEU A 9 -7.63 17.21 3.47
CA LEU A 9 -8.35 16.42 4.47
C LEU A 9 -7.94 14.95 4.42
N GLN A 10 -7.69 14.40 3.23
CA GLN A 10 -7.18 13.03 3.09
C GLN A 10 -5.77 12.89 3.70
N LEU A 11 -4.87 13.86 3.46
CA LEU A 11 -3.53 13.87 4.06
C LEU A 11 -3.57 13.95 5.59
N LEU A 12 -4.45 14.79 6.15
CA LEU A 12 -4.65 14.87 7.61
C LEU A 12 -5.19 13.55 8.18
N ASN A 13 -6.14 12.90 7.51
CA ASN A 13 -6.67 11.61 7.93
C ASN A 13 -5.60 10.51 7.87
N LEU A 14 -4.79 10.45 6.80
CA LEU A 14 -3.67 9.51 6.73
C LEU A 14 -2.65 9.75 7.85
N GLY A 15 -2.31 11.01 8.13
CA GLY A 15 -1.40 11.39 9.20
C GLY A 15 -1.91 11.00 10.59
N ALA A 16 -3.19 11.26 10.87
CA ALA A 16 -3.84 10.89 12.11
C ALA A 16 -3.90 9.37 12.31
N LEU A 17 -4.26 8.62 11.26
CA LEU A 17 -4.28 7.15 11.29
C LEU A 17 -2.88 6.57 11.51
N GLY A 18 -1.87 7.08 10.80
CA GLY A 18 -0.48 6.67 10.95
C GLY A 18 0.06 6.93 12.37
N PHE A 19 -0.23 8.11 12.93
CA PHE A 19 0.16 8.46 14.29
C PHE A 19 -0.51 7.56 15.33
N SER A 20 -1.81 7.30 15.19
CA SER A 20 -2.54 6.41 16.09
C SER A 20 -1.98 4.99 16.09
N LYS A 21 -1.61 4.47 14.90
CA LYS A 21 -0.98 3.15 14.76
C LYS A 21 0.39 3.13 15.41
N TRP A 22 1.19 4.18 15.24
CA TRP A 22 2.51 4.30 15.88
C TRP A 22 2.40 4.29 17.41
N VAL A 23 1.49 5.09 17.98
CA VAL A 23 1.22 5.10 19.43
C VAL A 23 0.78 3.70 19.89
N GLN A 24 -0.14 3.06 19.17
CA GLN A 24 -0.60 1.71 19.50
C GLN A 24 0.53 0.69 19.50
N THR A 25 1.41 0.71 18.49
CA THR A 25 2.56 -0.20 18.39
C THR A 25 3.55 0.01 19.54
N LYS A 26 3.79 1.27 19.94
CA LYS A 26 4.65 1.60 21.08
C LYS A 26 4.05 1.13 22.41
N ILE A 27 2.77 1.38 22.65
CA ILE A 27 2.08 0.94 23.88
C ILE A 27 2.08 -0.59 23.99
N LYS A 28 1.81 -1.30 22.89
CA LYS A 28 1.76 -2.76 22.87
C LYS A 28 3.14 -3.42 22.78
N ASN A 29 4.22 -2.63 22.75
CA ASN A 29 5.60 -3.08 22.53
C ASN A 29 5.71 -4.09 21.36
N SER A 30 4.94 -3.85 20.29
CA SER A 30 4.85 -4.76 19.16
C SER A 30 5.98 -4.48 18.17
N PRO A 31 6.56 -5.52 17.53
CA PRO A 31 7.61 -5.31 16.54
C PRO A 31 7.08 -4.59 15.30
N THR A 32 7.86 -3.65 14.78
CA THR A 32 7.56 -2.99 13.50
C THR A 32 8.06 -3.89 12.38
N LEU A 33 7.13 -4.46 11.60
CA LEU A 33 7.46 -5.27 10.44
C LEU A 33 7.67 -4.38 9.22
N VAL A 34 8.86 -4.45 8.63
CA VAL A 34 9.23 -3.73 7.42
C VAL A 34 9.41 -4.75 6.31
N ASN A 35 8.52 -4.72 5.31
CA ASN A 35 8.63 -5.56 4.12
C ASN A 35 9.44 -4.82 3.06
N LEU A 36 10.58 -5.38 2.68
CA LEU A 36 11.37 -4.89 1.55
C LEU A 36 11.10 -5.79 0.35
N GLU A 37 10.29 -5.30 -0.59
CA GLU A 37 10.02 -5.98 -1.84
C GLU A 37 10.99 -5.49 -2.93
N VAL A 38 11.95 -6.34 -3.30
CA VAL A 38 13.05 -5.98 -4.22
C VAL A 38 12.62 -6.05 -5.69
N THR A 39 11.71 -6.97 -6.03
CA THR A 39 11.17 -7.13 -7.38
C THR A 39 9.67 -7.39 -7.32
N LYS A 40 8.94 -6.89 -8.32
CA LYS A 40 7.51 -7.16 -8.52
C LYS A 40 7.27 -8.27 -9.55
N LEU A 41 8.32 -8.89 -10.07
CA LEU A 41 8.20 -9.97 -11.04
C LEU A 41 7.79 -11.27 -10.32
N CYS A 42 6.65 -11.83 -10.72
CA CYS A 42 6.09 -13.07 -10.18
C CYS A 42 5.71 -14.02 -11.33
N ASN A 43 6.00 -15.32 -11.20
CA ASN A 43 5.67 -16.36 -12.18
C ASN A 43 4.37 -17.13 -11.83
N ALA A 44 3.64 -16.68 -10.80
CA ALA A 44 2.36 -17.27 -10.42
C ALA A 44 1.20 -16.61 -11.18
N THR A 45 0.24 -17.41 -11.64
CA THR A 45 -0.97 -16.94 -12.31
C THR A 45 -2.10 -16.76 -11.29
N CYS A 46 -2.25 -15.54 -10.77
CA CYS A 46 -3.31 -15.19 -9.81
C CYS A 46 -4.26 -14.16 -10.43
N ASP A 47 -5.57 -14.36 -10.27
CA ASP A 47 -6.63 -13.45 -10.72
C ASP A 47 -6.77 -12.19 -9.84
N PHE A 48 -6.28 -12.24 -8.60
CA PHE A 48 -6.43 -11.17 -7.60
C PHE A 48 -5.20 -10.24 -7.46
N CYS A 49 -4.06 -10.53 -8.08
CA CYS A 49 -2.78 -9.87 -7.75
C CYS A 49 -2.27 -8.95 -8.87
N ASP A 50 -2.30 -7.62 -8.67
CA ASP A 50 -1.89 -6.65 -9.70
C ASP A 50 -0.43 -6.80 -10.20
N TYR A 51 0.43 -7.49 -9.46
CA TYR A 51 1.82 -7.75 -9.87
C TYR A 51 1.97 -8.75 -11.02
N TRP A 52 0.88 -9.38 -11.47
CA TRP A 52 0.91 -10.25 -12.65
C TRP A 52 1.09 -9.48 -13.96
N GLN A 53 0.94 -8.14 -13.96
CA GLN A 53 1.11 -7.30 -15.15
C GLN A 53 2.59 -7.21 -15.58
N THR A 54 3.17 -8.33 -15.99
CA THR A 54 4.37 -8.33 -16.81
C THR A 54 4.02 -7.67 -18.15
N LYS A 55 5.00 -6.97 -18.74
CA LYS A 55 4.82 -6.05 -19.87
C LYS A 55 4.36 -6.70 -21.20
N HIS A 56 3.83 -7.93 -21.20
CA HIS A 56 3.64 -8.72 -22.42
C HIS A 56 2.32 -9.47 -22.58
N GLU A 57 1.36 -9.41 -21.65
CA GLU A 57 0.03 -9.96 -21.93
C GLU A 57 -0.88 -8.90 -22.56
N GLU A 58 -0.91 -8.86 -23.90
CA GLU A 58 -2.05 -8.33 -24.64
C GLU A 58 -3.25 -9.26 -24.39
N ARG A 59 -4.19 -8.82 -23.56
CA ARG A 59 -5.52 -9.46 -23.48
C ARG A 59 -6.26 -9.18 -24.79
N LEU A 60 -6.40 -10.23 -25.60
CA LEU A 60 -7.29 -10.31 -26.77
C LEU A 60 -8.77 -10.12 -26.37
#